data_AF-A0A5B8UEY3-F1
#
_entry.id   AF-A0A5B8UEY3-F1
#
_cell.length_a   1.000
_cell.length_b   1.000
_cell.length_c   1.000
_cell.angle_alpha   90.00
_cell.angle_beta   90.00
_cell.angle_gamma   90.00
#
_symmetry.space_group_name_H-M   'P 1'
#
loop_
_entity.id
_entity.type
_entity.pdbx_description
1 polymer ?
#
loop_
_entity_poly.entity_id
_entity_poly.type
_entity_poly.pdbx_seq_one_letter_code
_entity_poly.pdbx_strand_id
1 'polypeptide(L)' 'MKMLAPESGLVVWTAVSVLILLLMIAGLIHLLLNERIGRKESVAWILAIVFVPVFGSLVYFKYSRQHK' A
#
# COMPACT_ATOMS: atom_id res chain seq x y z
N MET A 1 -0.18 -28.33 20.26
CA MET A 1 -0.53 -27.04 19.62
C MET A 1 0.31 -25.90 20.20
N LYS A 2 1.64 -25.89 19.94
CA LYS A 2 2.56 -24.82 20.41
C LYS A 2 2.73 -23.67 19.41
N MET A 3 2.15 -23.79 18.21
CA MET A 3 2.23 -22.77 17.15
C MET A 3 1.29 -21.56 17.36
N LEU A 4 0.47 -21.58 18.42
CA LEU A 4 -0.37 -20.45 18.84
C LEU A 4 0.20 -19.77 20.10
N ALA A 5 1.53 -19.77 20.26
CA ALA A 5 2.15 -18.93 21.27
C ALA A 5 1.97 -17.46 20.85
N PRO A 6 1.46 -16.57 21.73
CA PRO A 6 1.17 -15.17 21.40
C PRO A 6 2.36 -14.44 20.76
N GLU A 7 3.59 -14.80 21.16
CA GLU A 7 4.82 -14.25 20.59
C GLU A 7 4.95 -14.49 19.08
N SER A 8 4.57 -15.67 18.58
CA SER A 8 4.73 -16.02 17.16
C SER A 8 3.72 -15.26 16.29
N GLY A 9 2.50 -15.12 16.79
CA GLY A 9 1.46 -14.33 16.13
C GLY A 9 1.83 -12.85 16.03
N LEU A 10 2.41 -12.29 17.10
CA LEU A 10 2.86 -10.90 17.13
C LEU A 10 3.99 -10.62 16.12
N VAL A 11 4.97 -11.53 16.01
CA VAL A 11 6.07 -11.38 15.05
C VAL A 11 5.54 -11.39 13.61
N VAL A 12 4.67 -12.35 13.28
CA VAL A 12 4.05 -12.43 11.94
C VAL A 12 3.21 -11.18 11.66
N TRP A 13 2.38 -10.74 12.61
CA TRP A 13 1.55 -9.56 12.45
C TRP A 13 2.37 -8.28 12.26
N THR A 14 3.48 -8.15 12.99
CA THR A 14 4.41 -7.02 12.86
C THR A 14 5.07 -7.03 11.49
N ALA A 15 5.56 -8.18 11.02
CA ALA A 15 6.17 -8.31 9.70
C ALA A 15 5.18 -7.97 8.58
N VAL A 16 3.93 -8.44 8.67
CA VAL A 16 2.85 -8.09 7.74
C VAL A 16 2.57 -6.59 7.77
N SER A 17 2.46 -5.99 8.96
CA SER A 17 2.21 -4.55 9.11
C SER A 17 3.31 -3.70 8.49
N VAL A 18 4.58 -4.09 8.66
CA VAL A 18 5.74 -3.43 8.03
C VAL A 18 5.66 -3.53 6.51
N LEU A 19 5.33 -4.71 5.97
CA LEU A 19 5.17 -4.88 4.52
C LEU A 19 4.05 -4.00 3.96
N ILE A 20 2.91 -3.91 4.65
CA ILE A 20 1.79 -3.05 4.24
C ILE A 20 2.23 -1.58 4.22
N LEU A 21 2.97 -1.15 5.24
CA LEU A 21 3.47 0.22 5.33
C LEU A 21 4.46 0.55 4.21
N LEU A 22 5.38 -0.37 3.90
CA LEU A 22 6.30 -0.23 2.76
C LEU A 22 5.54 -0.16 1.44
N LEU A 23 4.50 -0.98 1.26
CA LEU A 23 3.67 -0.98 0.06
C LEU A 23 2.95 0.36 -0.14
N MET A 24 2.39 0.91 0.94
CA MET A 24 1.73 2.20 0.96
C MET A 24 2.70 3.33 0.58
N ILE A 25 3.88 3.36 1.21
CA ILE A 25 4.91 4.35 0.92
C ILE A 25 5.38 4.25 -0.54
N ALA A 26 5.64 3.04 -1.02
CA ALA A 26 6.04 2.82 -2.41
C ALA A 26 4.96 3.30 -3.40
N GLY A 27 3.69 3.05 -3.11
CA GLY A 27 2.55 3.52 -3.91
C GLY A 27 2.49 5.04 -3.97
N LEU A 28 2.63 5.71 -2.82
CA LEU A 28 2.67 7.17 -2.74
C LEU A 28 3.86 7.76 -3.49
N ILE A 29 5.07 7.23 -3.28
CA ILE A 29 6.27 7.70 -4.00
C ILE A 29 6.07 7.54 -5.51
N HIS A 30 5.58 6.38 -5.96
CA HIS A 30 5.35 6.15 -7.38
C HIS A 30 4.32 7.13 -7.96
N LEU A 31 3.24 7.42 -7.24
CA LEU A 31 2.26 8.42 -7.63
C LEU A 31 2.85 9.82 -7.71
N LEU A 32 3.59 10.25 -6.68
CA LEU A 32 4.20 11.57 -6.66
C LEU A 32 5.23 11.76 -7.77
N LEU A 33 5.94 10.70 -8.16
CA LEU A 33 6.96 10.74 -9.21
C LEU A 33 6.41 10.61 -10.63
N ASN A 34 5.37 9.78 -10.83
CA ASN A 34 4.86 9.46 -12.17
C ASN A 34 3.56 10.18 -12.54
N GLU A 35 2.76 10.64 -11.57
CA GLU A 35 1.57 11.41 -11.85
C GLU A 35 1.77 12.91 -11.60
N ARG A 36 1.11 13.72 -12.44
CA ARG A 36 1.08 15.17 -12.25
C ARG A 36 0.13 15.50 -11.09
N ILE A 37 0.70 15.67 -9.91
CA ILE A 37 0.01 16.09 -8.69
C ILE A 37 -0.87 17.32 -9.01
N GLY A 38 -2.18 17.21 -8.78
CA GLY A 38 -3.16 18.26 -9.07
C GLY A 38 -4.30 17.84 -10.01
N ARG A 39 -4.21 16.67 -10.65
CA ARG A 39 -5.40 16.04 -11.28
C ARG A 39 -6.33 15.49 -10.19
N LYS A 40 -7.65 15.57 -10.43
CA LYS A 40 -8.67 14.98 -9.54
C LYS A 40 -8.41 13.48 -9.27
N GLU A 41 -7.89 12.77 -10.27
CA GLU A 41 -7.57 11.34 -10.20
C GLU A 41 -6.43 11.05 -9.20
N SER A 42 -5.39 11.89 -9.16
CA SER A 42 -4.26 11.68 -8.25
C SER A 42 -4.68 11.82 -6.79
N VAL A 43 -5.61 12.73 -6.47
CA VAL A 43 -6.16 12.87 -5.11
C VAL A 43 -6.96 11.63 -4.71
N ALA A 44 -7.76 11.08 -5.62
CA ALA A 44 -8.50 9.84 -5.39
C ALA A 44 -7.56 8.65 -5.12
N TRP A 45 -6.44 8.56 -5.84
CA TRP A 45 -5.43 7.53 -5.60
C TRP A 45 -4.68 7.69 -4.28
N ILE A 46 -4.35 8.92 -3.86
CA ILE A 46 -3.78 9.17 -2.53
C ILE A 46 -4.73 8.67 -1.45
N LEU A 47 -6.01 9.01 -1.54
CA LEU A 47 -7.03 8.54 -0.59
C LEU A 47 -7.13 7.01 -0.61
N ALA A 48 -7.17 6.39 -1.78
CA ALA A 48 -7.23 4.93 -1.89
C ALA A 48 -6.01 4.24 -1.26
N ILE A 49 -4.79 4.76 -1.50
CA ILE A 49 -3.54 4.22 -0.96
C ILE A 49 -3.47 4.42 0.56
N VAL A 50 -3.92 5.55 1.10
CA VAL A 50 -3.82 5.84 2.54
C VAL A 50 -4.89 5.10 3.34
N PHE A 51 -6.15 5.09 2.88
CA PHE A 51 -7.26 4.48 3.61
C PHE A 51 -7.40 2.97 3.39
N VAL A 52 -6.86 2.46 2.28
CA VAL A 52 -6.87 1.03 1.96
C VAL A 52 -5.47 0.60 1.52
N PRO A 53 -4.46 0.58 2.41
CA PRO A 53 -3.05 0.49 2.03
C PRO A 53 -2.67 -0.80 1.31
N VAL A 54 -3.39 -1.91 1.54
CA VAL A 54 -3.17 -3.15 0.79
C VAL A 54 -3.81 -3.07 -0.59
N PHE A 55 -5.14 -2.96 -0.66
CA PHE A 55 -5.85 -3.01 -1.93
C PHE A 55 -5.65 -1.75 -2.78
N GLY A 56 -5.67 -0.56 -2.16
CA GLY A 56 -5.45 0.72 -2.82
C GLY A 56 -4.09 0.80 -3.51
N SER A 57 -3.01 0.40 -2.83
CA SER A 57 -1.67 0.35 -3.43
C SER A 57 -1.57 -0.69 -4.55
N LEU A 58 -2.11 -1.89 -4.36
CA LEU A 58 -2.07 -2.95 -5.38
C LEU A 58 -2.86 -2.56 -6.64
N VAL A 59 -4.08 -2.04 -6.46
CA VAL A 59 -4.93 -1.59 -7.56
C VAL A 59 -4.30 -0.41 -8.27
N TYR A 60 -3.72 0.55 -7.52
CA TYR A 60 -2.98 1.67 -8.11
C TYR A 60 -1.82 1.19 -8.97
N PHE A 61 -0.97 0.28 -8.49
CA PHE A 61 0.14 -0.23 -9.28
C PHE A 61 -0.30 -0.96 -10.54
N LYS A 62 -1.41 -1.71 -10.47
CA LYS A 62 -1.99 -2.38 -11.66
C LYS A 62 -2.52 -1.35 -12.66
N TYR A 63 -3.27 -0.36 -12.20
CA TYR A 63 -3.81 0.72 -13.04
C TYR A 63 -2.70 1.52 -13.72
N SER A 64 -1.71 1.94 -12.93
CA SER A 64 -0.59 2.74 -13.41
C SER A 64 0.26 2.01 -14.44
N ARG A 65 0.43 0.67 -14.33
CA ARG A 65 1.09 -0.13 -15.39
C ARG A 65 0.31 -0.21 -16.69
N GLN A 66 -1.02 -0.11 -16.65
CA GLN A 66 -1.86 -0.19 -17.84
C GLN A 66 -2.01 1.15 -18.57
N HIS A 67 -1.79 2.26 -17.88
CA HIS A 67 -1.95 3.63 -18.39
C HIS A 67 -0.61 4.39 -18.49
N LYS A 68 0.51 3.65 -18.49
CA LYS A 68 1.85 4.17 -18.76
C LYS A 68 2.14 4.09 -20.26
#